data_AF-A0A5A5T649-F1
#
_entry.id   AF-A0A5A5T649-F1
#
_cell.length_a   1.000
_cell.length_b   1.000
_cell.length_c   1.000
_cell.angle_alpha   90.00
_cell.angle_beta   90.00
_cell.angle_gamma   90.00
#
_symmetry.space_group_name_H-M   'P 1'
#
loop_
_entity.id
_entity.type
_entity.pdbx_description
1 polymer ?
#
loop_
_entity_poly.entity_id
_entity_poly.type
_entity_poly.pdbx_seq_one_letter_code
_entity_poly.pdbx_strand_id
1 'polypeptide(L)'
;MQALDHYVQQEKPLYPYLRVTTLGEFTLTHALPTSIGRPSYHALNSAGANSRKAAITMLKVLLCSPRRRIAKSALIEALWPRHQGINAEHALDTTASVLRRHILYLPEETAEREDSLLQTRRINGETVFLLPDQAWLWVDADALLKLAHTALHKEKQGENPLRYLEAAHLLDKGMFLEDDIQAPWSQRRRYIIDGAQRRVLYHLVDLHMQARRIRQAEELLYLFLQTYPQDEDALCRLILLLAEQGRRQEALHIAHYSINIIREDKNEPAIYTQELARRIQHGLLIREQQAAYRTIQQRSLLIIIAVA
;
A
#
# COMPACT_ATOMS: atom_id res chain seq x y z
N MET A 1 8.72 32.34 13.19
CA MET A 1 8.49 32.04 11.76
C MET A 1 9.84 31.78 11.06
N GLN A 2 10.69 30.91 11.62
CA GLN A 2 12.11 30.77 11.23
C GLN A 2 12.64 29.33 11.29
N ALA A 3 11.75 28.33 11.35
CA ALA A 3 12.14 26.93 11.45
C ALA A 3 11.25 26.03 10.58
N LEU A 4 10.87 26.53 9.40
CA LEU A 4 10.44 25.65 8.30
C LEU A 4 11.66 25.11 7.54
N ASP A 5 12.85 25.67 7.77
CA ASP A 5 13.87 25.81 6.73
C ASP A 5 15.04 24.85 6.73
N HIS A 6 15.23 23.98 7.74
CA HIS A 6 16.47 23.18 7.75
C HIS A 6 16.60 22.16 6.60
N TYR A 7 15.48 21.72 6.00
CA TYR A 7 15.46 20.96 4.72
C TYR A 7 14.76 21.69 3.57
N VAL A 8 14.24 22.90 3.80
CA VAL A 8 13.69 23.75 2.72
C VAL A 8 14.80 24.61 2.11
N GLN A 9 15.91 24.84 2.85
CA GLN A 9 17.11 25.52 2.35
C GLN A 9 18.24 24.59 1.90
N GLN A 10 18.24 23.31 2.31
CA GLN A 10 19.14 22.31 1.72
C GLN A 10 18.56 21.83 0.39
N GLU A 11 19.36 21.82 -0.66
CA GLU A 11 18.94 21.26 -1.95
C GLU A 11 18.48 19.81 -1.76
N LYS A 12 17.31 19.48 -2.33
CA LYS A 12 16.76 18.12 -2.25
C LYS A 12 17.80 17.16 -2.83
N PRO A 13 18.10 16.05 -2.13
CA PRO A 13 19.06 15.10 -2.64
C PRO A 13 18.50 14.48 -3.93
N LEU A 14 19.40 14.15 -4.86
CA LEU A 14 19.01 13.51 -6.11
C LEU A 14 18.40 12.12 -5.88
N TYR A 15 18.81 11.46 -4.78
CA TYR A 15 18.31 10.17 -4.33
C TYR A 15 18.05 10.18 -2.82
N PRO A 16 17.04 9.45 -2.34
CA PRO A 16 16.76 9.36 -0.91
C PRO A 16 17.89 8.66 -0.17
N TYR A 17 18.26 9.20 0.99
CA TYR A 17 19.31 8.65 1.86
C TYR A 17 18.92 7.32 2.51
N LEU A 18 17.63 7.17 2.81
CA LEU A 18 17.07 5.96 3.38
C LEU A 18 15.85 5.54 2.58
N ARG A 19 15.74 4.24 2.32
CA ARG A 19 14.53 3.60 1.79
C ARG A 19 13.95 2.65 2.85
N VAL A 20 12.64 2.75 3.02
CA VAL A 20 11.85 1.88 3.89
C VAL A 20 10.89 1.08 3.02
N THR A 21 10.94 -0.23 3.15
CA THR A 21 9.92 -1.14 2.61
C THR A 21 8.95 -1.48 3.73
N THR A 22 7.67 -1.26 3.46
CA THR A 22 6.58 -1.47 4.40
C THR A 22 5.47 -2.34 3.82
N LEU A 23 5.47 -2.61 2.51
CA LEU A 23 4.54 -3.55 1.88
C LEU A 23 5.24 -4.92 1.82
N GLY A 24 4.77 -5.88 2.61
CA GLY A 24 5.48 -7.15 2.89
C GLY A 24 6.52 -7.00 4.00
N GLU A 25 7.64 -7.73 3.88
CA GLU A 25 8.70 -7.74 4.89
C GLU A 25 9.26 -6.32 5.15
N PHE A 26 9.25 -5.91 6.41
CA PHE A 26 9.75 -4.59 6.80
C PHE A 26 11.27 -4.53 6.70
N THR A 27 11.77 -3.73 5.76
CA THR A 27 13.22 -3.55 5.55
C THR A 27 13.63 -2.09 5.48
N LEU A 28 14.87 -1.84 5.89
CA LEU A 28 15.49 -0.52 5.90
C LEU A 28 16.80 -0.60 5.13
N THR A 29 17.01 0.31 4.18
CA THR A 29 18.24 0.34 3.38
C THR A 29 18.80 1.75 3.24
N HIS A 30 20.10 1.92 3.49
CA HIS A 30 20.79 3.20 3.30
C HIS A 30 21.44 3.29 1.92
N ALA A 31 21.42 4.49 1.36
CA ALA A 31 22.23 4.83 0.21
C ALA A 31 23.72 4.83 0.59
N LEU A 32 24.55 4.13 -0.17
CA LEU A 32 25.99 4.33 -0.13
C LEU A 32 26.39 5.42 -1.14
N PRO A 33 27.21 6.40 -0.74
CA PRO A 33 27.80 7.35 -1.67
C PRO A 33 28.53 6.58 -2.78
N THR A 34 28.18 6.87 -4.03
CA THR A 34 28.90 6.34 -5.19
C THR A 34 29.37 7.55 -6.00
N SER A 35 30.66 7.59 -6.32
CA SER A 35 31.29 8.75 -6.98
C SER A 35 30.71 9.06 -8.35
N ILE A 36 30.08 8.08 -9.01
CA ILE A 36 29.48 8.19 -10.34
C ILE A 36 28.23 7.29 -10.38
N GLY A 37 27.07 7.85 -10.74
CA GLY A 37 25.85 7.08 -11.06
C GLY A 37 24.81 7.00 -9.93
N ARG A 38 23.93 5.98 -10.01
CA ARG A 38 22.88 5.74 -9.02
C ARG A 38 23.48 5.10 -7.75
N PRO A 39 23.11 5.55 -6.54
CA PRO A 39 23.63 4.95 -5.31
C PRO A 39 23.16 3.50 -5.17
N SER A 40 24.03 2.64 -4.63
CA SER A 40 23.62 1.32 -4.14
C SER A 40 22.92 1.46 -2.79
N TYR A 41 21.99 0.55 -2.51
CA TYR A 41 21.25 0.52 -1.25
C TYR A 41 21.59 -0.75 -0.49
N HIS A 42 22.04 -0.61 0.76
CA HIS A 42 22.42 -1.74 1.60
C HIS A 42 21.50 -1.88 2.80
N ALA A 43 21.12 -3.12 3.10
CA ALA A 43 20.27 -3.44 4.23
C ALA A 43 20.92 -3.06 5.56
N LEU A 44 20.14 -2.43 6.42
CA LEU A 44 20.49 -2.26 7.82
C LEU A 44 20.29 -3.61 8.53
N ASN A 45 21.39 -4.20 9.01
CA ASN A 45 21.31 -5.41 9.83
C ASN A 45 20.48 -5.14 11.10
N SER A 46 19.35 -5.83 11.23
CA SER A 46 18.39 -5.62 12.32
C SER A 46 18.67 -6.46 13.59
N ALA A 47 19.78 -7.19 13.64
CA ALA A 47 20.07 -8.09 14.77
C ALA A 47 20.47 -7.34 16.06
N GLY A 48 19.73 -7.61 17.14
CA GLY A 48 20.23 -7.63 18.53
C GLY A 48 20.26 -6.31 19.32
N ALA A 49 19.11 -5.79 19.79
CA ALA A 49 18.95 -5.03 21.04
C ALA A 49 17.47 -4.62 21.26
N ASN A 50 16.94 -4.72 22.49
CA ASN A 50 15.59 -4.24 22.84
C ASN A 50 15.37 -2.74 22.52
N SER A 51 16.40 -1.91 22.69
CA SER A 51 16.37 -0.49 22.37
C SER A 51 16.20 -0.21 20.88
N ARG A 52 16.76 -1.06 20.01
CA ARG A 52 16.60 -0.97 18.55
C ARG A 52 15.19 -1.38 18.11
N LYS A 53 14.56 -2.34 18.80
CA LYS A 53 13.15 -2.71 18.55
C LYS A 53 12.22 -1.53 18.83
N ALA A 54 12.36 -0.86 19.98
CA ALA A 54 11.58 0.33 20.30
C ALA A 54 11.79 1.47 19.29
N ALA A 55 13.03 1.66 18.81
CA ALA A 55 13.33 2.66 17.79
C ALA A 55 12.68 2.35 16.43
N ILE A 56 12.67 1.08 16.02
CA ILE A 56 11.96 0.64 14.81
C ILE A 56 10.45 0.84 14.96
N THR A 57 9.87 0.49 16.12
CA THR A 57 8.45 0.74 16.37
C THR A 57 8.14 2.24 16.34
N MET A 58 8.99 3.09 16.93
CA MET A 58 8.86 4.55 16.84
C MET A 58 8.87 5.04 15.39
N LEU A 59 9.76 4.50 14.55
CA LEU A 59 9.79 4.81 13.12
C LEU A 59 8.46 4.41 12.44
N LYS A 60 7.97 3.19 12.68
CA LYS A 60 6.70 2.71 12.12
C LYS A 60 5.51 3.59 12.55
N VAL A 61 5.43 3.99 13.82
CA VAL A 61 4.41 4.92 14.33
C VAL A 61 4.49 6.27 13.62
N LEU A 62 5.69 6.82 13.45
CA LEU A 62 5.90 8.07 12.70
C LEU A 62 5.45 7.95 11.24
N LEU A 63 5.76 6.85 10.56
CA LEU A 63 5.33 6.58 9.18
C LEU A 63 3.80 6.47 9.05
N CYS A 64 3.12 5.94 10.07
CA CYS A 64 1.65 5.88 10.10
C CYS A 64 1.00 7.21 10.49
N SER A 65 1.75 8.14 11.07
CA SER A 65 1.22 9.42 11.53
C SER A 65 0.95 10.37 10.36
N PRO A 66 -0.15 11.15 10.40
CA PRO A 66 -0.44 12.13 9.35
C PRO A 66 0.74 13.07 9.11
N ARG A 67 1.12 13.24 7.84
CA ARG A 67 2.29 14.05 7.43
C ARG A 67 3.60 13.65 8.11
N ARG A 68 3.71 12.38 8.53
CA ARG A 68 4.84 11.81 9.27
C ARG A 68 5.22 12.63 10.51
N ARG A 69 4.21 13.15 11.20
CA ARG A 69 4.34 14.07 12.32
C ARG A 69 3.49 13.61 13.50
N ILE A 70 4.08 13.58 14.69
CA ILE A 70 3.38 13.20 15.92
C ILE A 70 3.86 14.02 17.12
N ALA A 71 2.96 14.32 18.05
CA ALA A 71 3.28 14.92 19.33
C ALA A 71 4.02 13.94 20.26
N LYS A 72 4.86 14.46 21.17
CA LYS A 72 5.56 13.66 22.20
C LYS A 72 4.56 12.84 23.03
N SER A 73 3.49 13.47 23.46
CA SER A 73 2.39 12.87 24.25
C SER A 73 1.76 11.67 23.53
N ALA A 74 1.27 11.88 22.31
CA ALA A 74 0.67 10.84 21.47
C ALA A 74 1.66 9.72 21.09
N LEU A 75 2.94 10.04 20.93
CA LEU A 75 3.96 9.05 20.65
C LEU A 75 4.25 8.15 21.86
N ILE A 76 4.28 8.71 23.07
CA ILE A 76 4.38 7.93 24.32
C ILE A 76 3.18 6.99 24.44
N GLU A 77 1.97 7.50 24.21
CA GLU A 77 0.74 6.69 24.26
C GLU A 77 0.78 5.53 23.25
N ALA A 78 1.27 5.77 22.04
CA ALA A 78 1.37 4.74 21.01
C ALA A 78 2.42 3.67 21.31
N LEU A 79 3.55 4.04 21.91
CA LEU A 79 4.66 3.13 22.19
C LEU A 79 4.51 2.38 23.52
N TRP A 80 3.97 3.06 24.54
CA TRP A 80 3.83 2.54 25.90
C TRP A 80 2.45 2.85 26.48
N PRO A 81 1.36 2.26 25.95
CA PRO A 81 -0.01 2.57 26.38
C PRO A 81 -0.28 2.27 27.86
N ARG A 82 0.53 1.39 28.47
CA ARG A 82 0.41 0.99 29.88
C ARG A 82 1.38 1.68 30.84
N HIS A 83 2.25 2.56 30.36
CA HIS A 83 3.29 3.21 31.17
C HIS A 83 3.23 4.72 30.94
N GLN A 84 2.49 5.44 31.79
CA GLN A 84 2.41 6.91 31.75
C GLN A 84 3.22 7.48 32.93
N GLY A 85 4.13 8.43 32.66
CA GLY A 85 4.96 9.10 33.68
C GLY A 85 6.39 9.40 33.21
N ILE A 86 7.22 9.90 34.13
CA ILE A 86 8.63 10.35 33.89
C ILE A 86 9.49 9.26 33.22
N ASN A 87 9.27 7.99 33.57
CA ASN A 87 10.00 6.87 32.97
C ASN A 87 9.72 6.70 31.47
N ALA A 88 8.50 6.99 31.01
CA ALA A 88 8.15 6.89 29.60
C ALA A 88 8.76 8.04 28.78
N GLU A 89 8.92 9.21 29.38
CA GLU A 89 9.64 10.32 28.74
C GLU A 89 11.12 10.00 28.54
N HIS A 90 11.81 9.52 29.57
CA HIS A 90 13.21 9.10 29.45
C HIS A 90 13.39 7.93 28.48
N ALA A 91 12.46 6.96 28.48
CA ALA A 91 12.45 5.87 27.52
C ALA A 91 12.28 6.38 26.09
N LEU A 92 11.41 7.38 25.88
CA LEU A 92 11.25 8.02 24.58
C LEU A 92 12.52 8.75 24.14
N ASP A 93 13.15 9.53 25.01
CA ASP A 93 14.38 10.26 24.68
C ASP A 93 15.52 9.29 24.31
N THR A 94 15.63 8.18 25.04
CA THR A 94 16.57 7.08 24.72
C THR A 94 16.24 6.45 23.37
N THR A 95 14.97 6.14 23.12
CA THR A 95 14.49 5.55 21.87
C THR A 95 14.74 6.48 20.68
N ALA A 96 14.46 7.77 20.83
CA ALA A 96 14.72 8.78 19.81
C ALA A 96 16.21 8.92 19.54
N SER A 97 17.06 8.92 20.58
CA SER A 97 18.52 8.95 20.42
C SER A 97 19.04 7.75 19.61
N VAL A 98 18.56 6.54 19.91
CA VAL A 98 18.89 5.32 19.15
C VAL A 98 18.41 5.43 17.70
N LEU A 99 17.18 5.89 17.48
CA LEU A 99 16.61 6.08 16.16
C LEU A 99 17.44 7.07 15.32
N ARG A 100 17.89 8.19 15.90
CA ARG A 100 18.77 9.16 15.23
C ARG A 100 20.11 8.58 14.84
N ARG A 101 20.79 7.94 15.80
CA ARG A 101 22.21 7.53 15.64
C ARG A 101 22.40 6.27 14.82
N HIS A 102 21.41 5.38 14.77
CA HIS A 102 21.62 4.04 14.22
C HIS A 102 20.71 3.70 13.03
N ILE A 103 19.69 4.52 12.74
CA ILE A 103 18.71 4.22 11.67
C ILE A 103 18.49 5.44 10.78
N LEU A 104 18.35 6.63 11.37
CA LEU A 104 18.02 7.86 10.65
C LEU A 104 19.21 8.82 10.52
N TYR A 105 20.43 8.30 10.64
CA TYR A 105 21.65 9.10 10.48
C TYR A 105 21.87 9.46 9.00
N LEU A 106 22.51 10.60 8.76
CA LEU A 106 22.97 11.01 7.44
C LEU A 106 24.43 10.57 7.21
N PRO A 107 24.83 10.27 5.95
CA PRO A 107 26.21 9.89 5.63
C PRO A 107 27.22 11.02 5.96
N GLU A 108 28.44 10.62 6.33
CA GLU A 108 29.50 11.51 6.86
C GLU A 108 29.86 12.69 5.94
N GLU A 109 29.78 12.54 4.62
CA GLU A 109 30.06 13.62 3.65
C GLU A 109 29.10 14.81 3.76
N THR A 110 27.94 14.61 4.40
CA THR A 110 26.91 15.65 4.61
C THR A 110 26.83 16.15 6.05
N ALA A 111 27.64 15.57 6.96
CA ALA A 111 27.43 15.69 8.40
C ALA A 111 28.31 16.77 9.04
N GLU A 112 27.83 18.01 9.07
CA GLU A 112 28.27 18.98 10.09
C GLU A 112 27.55 18.67 11.42
N ARG A 113 27.99 17.62 12.16
CA ARG A 113 27.54 17.20 13.51
C ARG A 113 26.03 16.92 13.71
N GLU A 114 25.72 15.70 14.13
CA GLU A 114 24.41 15.25 14.66
C GLU A 114 23.19 15.40 13.72
N ASP A 115 23.43 15.51 12.41
CA ASP A 115 22.36 15.59 11.43
C ASP A 115 21.67 14.23 11.23
N SER A 116 20.37 14.21 11.51
CA SER A 116 19.51 13.03 11.38
C SER A 116 18.19 13.40 10.70
N LEU A 117 17.60 12.44 9.99
CA LEU A 117 16.29 12.61 9.35
C LEU A 117 15.17 12.82 10.40
N LEU A 118 15.33 12.39 11.65
CA LEU A 118 14.35 12.68 12.70
C LEU A 118 14.55 14.08 13.28
N GLN A 119 13.59 14.96 12.98
CA GLN A 119 13.56 16.32 13.54
C GLN A 119 12.64 16.40 14.76
N THR A 120 12.97 17.32 15.66
CA THR A 120 12.13 17.69 16.80
C THR A 120 11.86 19.19 16.77
N ARG A 121 10.59 19.58 16.87
CA ARG A 121 10.18 20.99 16.86
C ARG A 121 9.21 21.28 18.01
N ARG A 122 9.22 22.52 18.49
CA ARG A 122 8.21 23.03 19.42
C ARG A 122 7.15 23.75 18.61
N ILE A 123 5.91 23.25 18.63
CA ILE A 123 4.77 23.82 17.90
C ILE A 123 3.65 24.01 18.90
N ASN A 124 3.17 25.25 19.04
CA ASN A 124 2.10 25.61 19.99
C ASN A 124 2.36 25.13 21.43
N GLY A 125 3.62 25.18 21.89
CA GLY A 125 3.98 24.72 23.24
C GLY A 125 4.06 23.20 23.41
N GLU A 126 3.95 22.41 22.34
CA GLU A 126 4.11 20.96 22.35
C GLU A 126 5.36 20.51 21.59
N THR A 127 6.03 19.46 22.08
CA THR A 127 7.18 18.86 21.40
C THR A 127 6.66 17.88 20.37
N VAL A 128 7.10 18.05 19.13
CA VAL A 128 6.64 17.29 17.97
C VAL A 128 7.83 16.65 17.30
N PHE A 129 7.70 15.36 16.99
CA PHE A 129 8.63 14.60 16.17
C PHE A 129 8.12 14.53 14.73
N LEU A 130 9.03 14.65 13.77
CA LEU A 130 8.68 14.61 12.36
C LEU A 130 9.78 14.01 11.49
N LEU A 131 9.36 13.30 10.44
CA LEU A 131 10.23 12.77 9.39
C LEU A 131 10.10 13.61 8.12
N PRO A 132 11.14 13.64 7.27
CA PRO A 132 11.11 14.39 6.02
C PRO A 132 10.24 13.68 4.97
N ASP A 133 10.09 14.32 3.81
CA ASP A 133 9.31 13.80 2.69
C ASP A 133 10.04 12.67 1.91
N GLN A 134 9.40 12.21 0.83
CA GLN A 134 9.90 11.13 -0.04
C GLN A 134 11.25 11.41 -0.71
N ALA A 135 11.69 12.68 -0.80
CA ALA A 135 12.98 13.00 -1.41
C ALA A 135 14.14 12.56 -0.51
N TRP A 136 13.95 12.62 0.81
CA TRP A 136 14.98 12.29 1.80
C TRP A 136 14.80 10.88 2.36
N LEU A 137 13.54 10.54 2.70
CA LEU A 137 13.14 9.25 3.27
C LEU A 137 12.08 8.63 2.36
N TRP A 138 12.52 7.74 1.48
CA TRP A 138 11.61 7.08 0.56
C TRP A 138 10.93 5.89 1.23
N VAL A 139 9.61 5.81 1.06
CA VAL A 139 8.75 4.76 1.61
C VAL A 139 7.90 4.23 0.47
N ASP A 140 7.91 2.92 0.27
CA ASP A 140 7.18 2.24 -0.80
C ASP A 140 5.66 2.50 -0.77
N ALA A 141 5.03 2.42 0.40
CA ALA A 141 3.60 2.70 0.55
C ALA A 141 3.24 4.13 0.14
N ASP A 142 4.07 5.11 0.50
CA ASP A 142 3.87 6.51 0.12
C ASP A 142 4.08 6.70 -1.40
N ALA A 143 4.99 5.92 -2.00
CA ALA A 143 5.23 5.95 -3.45
C ALA A 143 4.05 5.32 -4.20
N LEU A 144 3.50 4.21 -3.71
CA LEU A 144 2.29 3.59 -4.23
C LEU A 144 1.12 4.58 -4.21
N LEU A 145 0.86 5.24 -3.07
CA LEU A 145 -0.21 6.23 -2.97
C LEU A 145 -0.01 7.40 -3.95
N LYS A 146 1.22 7.88 -4.11
CA LYS A 146 1.54 8.95 -5.07
C LYS A 146 1.30 8.51 -6.51
N LEU A 147 1.73 7.30 -6.87
CA LEU A 147 1.55 6.75 -8.22
C LEU A 147 0.06 6.51 -8.52
N ALA A 148 -0.70 5.94 -7.58
CA ALA A 148 -2.14 5.77 -7.71
C ALA A 148 -2.87 7.11 -7.91
N HIS A 149 -2.49 8.15 -7.16
CA HIS A 149 -3.04 9.50 -7.35
C HIS A 149 -2.66 10.09 -8.71
N THR A 150 -1.43 9.87 -9.16
CA THR A 150 -0.93 10.34 -10.46
C THR A 150 -1.68 9.66 -11.61
N ALA A 151 -1.93 8.35 -11.50
CA ALA A 151 -2.72 7.59 -12.47
C ALA A 151 -4.13 8.18 -12.63
N LEU A 152 -4.83 8.41 -11.51
CA LEU A 152 -6.16 9.02 -11.51
C LEU A 152 -6.17 10.42 -12.15
N HIS A 153 -5.14 11.23 -11.85
CA HIS A 153 -5.03 12.56 -12.45
C HIS A 153 -4.82 12.48 -13.96
N LYS A 154 -3.98 11.56 -14.43
CA LYS A 154 -3.70 11.35 -15.86
C LYS A 154 -4.94 10.90 -16.62
N GLU A 155 -5.69 9.97 -16.05
CA GLU A 155 -6.97 9.54 -16.61
C GLU A 155 -7.96 10.71 -16.73
N LYS A 156 -8.10 11.55 -15.69
CA LYS A 156 -8.95 12.75 -15.74
C LYS A 156 -8.56 13.76 -16.81
N GLN A 157 -7.29 13.75 -17.24
CA GLN A 157 -6.78 14.58 -18.33
C GLN A 157 -6.95 13.92 -19.71
N GLY A 158 -7.55 12.72 -19.78
CA GLY A 158 -7.66 11.93 -21.01
C GLY A 158 -6.34 11.26 -21.42
N GLU A 159 -5.33 11.24 -20.54
CA GLU A 159 -4.06 10.56 -20.78
C GLU A 159 -4.10 9.11 -20.29
N ASN A 160 -3.28 8.24 -20.90
CA ASN A 160 -3.19 6.83 -20.51
C ASN A 160 -2.54 6.66 -19.11
N PRO A 161 -3.25 6.11 -18.11
CA PRO A 161 -2.73 5.96 -16.75
C PRO A 161 -1.87 4.70 -16.54
N LEU A 162 -1.82 3.78 -17.52
CA LEU A 162 -1.31 2.42 -17.37
C LEU A 162 0.07 2.34 -16.70
N ARG A 163 1.06 3.10 -17.19
CA ARG A 163 2.43 3.07 -16.66
C ARG A 163 2.53 3.40 -15.16
N TYR A 164 1.62 4.24 -14.66
CA TYR A 164 1.62 4.65 -13.25
C TYR A 164 0.97 3.59 -12.38
N LEU A 165 -0.06 2.92 -12.91
CA LEU A 165 -0.71 1.80 -12.25
C LEU A 165 0.21 0.58 -12.17
N GLU A 166 0.89 0.24 -13.27
CA GLU A 166 1.88 -0.85 -13.31
C GLU A 166 3.01 -0.56 -12.31
N ALA A 167 3.54 0.67 -12.29
CA ALA A 167 4.55 1.07 -11.32
C ALA A 167 4.05 1.01 -9.86
N ALA A 168 2.78 1.37 -9.61
CA ALA A 168 2.18 1.25 -8.28
C ALA A 168 2.02 -0.20 -7.86
N HIS A 169 1.58 -1.07 -8.77
CA HIS A 169 1.39 -2.50 -8.52
C HIS A 169 2.72 -3.22 -8.28
N LEU A 170 3.82 -2.83 -8.95
CA LEU A 170 5.16 -3.38 -8.68
C LEU A 170 5.68 -3.07 -7.26
N LEU A 171 5.14 -2.06 -6.59
CA LEU A 171 5.47 -1.77 -5.19
C LEU A 171 4.66 -2.62 -4.21
N ASP A 172 3.55 -3.19 -4.65
CA ASP A 172 2.69 -4.04 -3.85
C ASP A 172 3.31 -5.44 -3.69
N LYS A 173 4.05 -5.63 -2.61
CA LYS A 173 4.72 -6.90 -2.28
C LYS A 173 4.05 -7.67 -1.15
N GLY A 174 2.92 -7.19 -0.65
CA GLY A 174 2.24 -7.79 0.50
C GLY A 174 1.56 -6.79 1.42
N MET A 175 1.13 -7.30 2.56
CA MET A 175 0.41 -6.53 3.56
C MET A 175 1.28 -5.40 4.13
N PHE A 176 0.71 -4.21 4.29
CA PHE A 176 1.41 -3.08 4.90
C PHE A 176 1.77 -3.40 6.37
N LEU A 177 3.04 -3.36 6.76
CA LEU A 177 3.51 -3.68 8.11
C LEU A 177 2.93 -5.01 8.62
N GLU A 178 3.21 -6.10 7.92
CA GLU A 178 2.66 -7.44 8.21
C GLU A 178 2.95 -7.95 9.63
N ASP A 179 4.05 -7.53 10.26
CA ASP A 179 4.36 -7.87 11.67
C ASP A 179 3.48 -7.14 12.70
N ASP A 180 2.86 -6.02 12.30
CA ASP A 180 2.14 -5.09 13.19
C ASP A 180 0.63 -5.03 12.85
N ILE A 181 0.05 -6.18 12.47
CA ILE A 181 -1.36 -6.30 12.07
C ILE A 181 -2.32 -5.86 13.18
N GLN A 182 -1.99 -6.09 14.45
CA GLN A 182 -2.87 -5.77 15.58
C GLN A 182 -2.56 -4.41 16.20
N ALA A 183 -1.56 -3.69 15.70
CA ALA A 183 -1.16 -2.41 16.28
C ALA A 183 -2.20 -1.32 15.97
N PRO A 184 -2.79 -0.64 16.98
CA PRO A 184 -3.83 0.38 16.73
C PRO A 184 -3.35 1.54 15.85
N TRP A 185 -2.08 1.95 16.02
CA TRP A 185 -1.47 3.03 15.25
C TRP A 185 -1.25 2.68 13.77
N SER A 186 -1.27 1.39 13.39
CA SER A 186 -1.11 0.96 11.99
C SER A 186 -2.44 0.93 11.23
N GLN A 187 -3.57 0.69 11.92
CA GLN A 187 -4.86 0.38 11.30
C GLN A 187 -5.35 1.42 10.29
N ARG A 188 -5.34 2.70 10.69
CA ARG A 188 -5.84 3.77 9.81
C ARG A 188 -5.00 3.88 8.54
N ARG A 189 -3.66 3.75 8.68
CA ARG A 189 -2.75 3.86 7.55
C ARG A 189 -2.88 2.64 6.63
N ARG A 190 -2.97 1.44 7.21
CA ARG A 190 -3.23 0.17 6.51
C ARG A 190 -4.51 0.28 5.67
N TYR A 191 -5.63 0.67 6.26
CA TYR A 191 -6.90 0.82 5.54
C TYR A 191 -6.80 1.74 4.30
N ILE A 192 -6.07 2.85 4.39
CA ILE A 192 -5.84 3.77 3.27
C ILE A 192 -5.03 3.11 2.15
N ILE A 193 -3.99 2.35 2.53
CA ILE A 193 -3.07 1.66 1.62
C ILE A 193 -3.78 0.49 0.94
N ASP A 194 -4.46 -0.36 1.70
CA ASP A 194 -5.25 -1.49 1.18
C ASP A 194 -6.31 -1.01 0.19
N GLY A 195 -6.98 0.10 0.51
CA GLY A 195 -7.92 0.74 -0.42
C GLY A 195 -7.25 1.23 -1.71
N ALA A 196 -6.00 1.69 -1.65
CA ALA A 196 -5.26 2.11 -2.83
C ALA A 196 -4.75 0.93 -3.66
N GLN A 197 -4.23 -0.13 -3.03
CA GLN A 197 -3.83 -1.38 -3.69
C GLN A 197 -4.99 -1.94 -4.51
N ARG A 198 -6.19 -2.06 -3.90
CA ARG A 198 -7.40 -2.54 -4.59
C ARG A 198 -7.82 -1.67 -5.76
N ARG A 199 -7.81 -0.34 -5.59
CA ARG A 199 -8.12 0.59 -6.70
C ARG A 199 -7.13 0.45 -7.85
N VAL A 200 -5.84 0.33 -7.57
CA VAL A 200 -4.81 0.11 -8.59
C VAL A 200 -5.05 -1.21 -9.31
N LEU A 201 -5.25 -2.30 -8.57
CA LEU A 201 -5.52 -3.63 -9.12
C LEU A 201 -6.74 -3.63 -10.04
N TYR A 202 -7.90 -3.20 -9.56
CA TYR A 202 -9.13 -3.26 -10.35
C TYR A 202 -9.05 -2.38 -11.59
N HIS A 203 -8.37 -1.24 -11.50
CA HIS A 203 -8.19 -0.39 -12.66
C HIS A 203 -7.25 -1.03 -13.70
N LEU A 204 -6.18 -1.72 -13.28
CA LEU A 204 -5.36 -2.52 -14.19
C LEU A 204 -6.17 -3.64 -14.85
N VAL A 205 -6.97 -4.37 -14.06
CA VAL A 205 -7.87 -5.42 -14.57
C VAL A 205 -8.80 -4.85 -15.64
N ASP A 206 -9.47 -3.74 -15.36
CA ASP A 206 -10.40 -3.09 -16.29
C ASP A 206 -9.68 -2.66 -17.59
N LEU A 207 -8.47 -2.08 -17.50
CA LEU A 207 -7.66 -1.71 -18.68
C LEU A 207 -7.24 -2.92 -19.52
N HIS A 208 -6.83 -4.03 -18.87
CA HIS A 208 -6.49 -5.26 -19.56
C HIS A 208 -7.72 -5.89 -20.24
N MET A 209 -8.88 -5.87 -19.57
CA MET A 209 -10.15 -6.34 -20.12
C MET A 209 -10.55 -5.53 -21.36
N GLN A 210 -10.49 -4.19 -21.29
CA GLN A 210 -10.75 -3.30 -22.43
C GLN A 210 -9.81 -3.56 -23.60
N ALA A 211 -8.53 -3.84 -23.31
CA ALA A 211 -7.53 -4.20 -24.31
C ALA A 211 -7.62 -5.66 -24.80
N ARG A 212 -8.66 -6.41 -24.41
CA ARG A 212 -8.83 -7.85 -24.71
C ARG A 212 -7.67 -8.74 -24.25
N ARG A 213 -6.90 -8.27 -23.27
CA ARG A 213 -5.77 -8.97 -22.63
C ARG A 213 -6.27 -9.75 -21.41
N ILE A 214 -7.16 -10.71 -21.65
CA ILE A 214 -7.91 -11.39 -20.59
C ILE A 214 -7.00 -12.18 -19.65
N ARG A 215 -5.98 -12.87 -20.19
CA ARG A 215 -5.02 -13.63 -19.39
C ARG A 215 -4.29 -12.76 -18.37
N GLN A 216 -3.89 -11.55 -18.76
CA GLN A 216 -3.23 -10.62 -17.84
C GLN A 216 -4.17 -10.16 -16.72
N ALA A 217 -5.45 -9.94 -17.02
CA ALA A 217 -6.44 -9.60 -16.00
C ALA A 217 -6.67 -10.76 -15.00
N GLU A 218 -6.71 -12.01 -15.48
CA GLU A 218 -6.78 -13.18 -14.62
C GLU A 218 -5.55 -13.32 -13.72
N GLU A 219 -4.35 -13.23 -14.29
CA GLU A 219 -3.08 -13.35 -13.56
C GLU A 219 -3.00 -12.33 -12.42
N LEU A 220 -3.42 -11.08 -12.66
CA LEU A 220 -3.49 -10.04 -11.62
C LEU A 220 -4.42 -10.44 -10.48
N LEU A 221 -5.62 -10.92 -10.79
CA LEU A 221 -6.60 -11.32 -9.77
C LEU A 221 -6.14 -12.56 -8.99
N TYR A 222 -5.54 -13.54 -9.68
CA TYR A 222 -4.99 -14.73 -9.04
C TYR A 222 -3.88 -14.37 -8.06
N LEU A 223 -2.89 -13.58 -8.50
CA LEU A 223 -1.78 -13.17 -7.65
C LEU A 223 -2.27 -12.35 -6.45
N PHE A 224 -3.24 -11.47 -6.66
CA PHE A 224 -3.81 -10.68 -5.58
C PHE A 224 -4.52 -11.55 -4.54
N LEU A 225 -5.32 -12.54 -4.96
CA LEU A 225 -6.03 -13.45 -4.06
C LEU A 225 -5.10 -14.42 -3.31
N GLN A 226 -3.88 -14.67 -3.80
CA GLN A 226 -2.88 -15.42 -3.03
C GLN A 226 -2.44 -14.63 -1.78
N THR A 227 -2.34 -13.31 -1.90
CA THR A 227 -1.94 -12.42 -0.79
C THR A 227 -3.15 -12.02 0.07
N TYR A 228 -4.31 -11.82 -0.55
CA TYR A 228 -5.54 -11.33 0.08
C TYR A 228 -6.71 -12.28 -0.20
N PRO A 229 -6.70 -13.52 0.34
CA PRO A 229 -7.67 -14.56 0.01
C PRO A 229 -9.12 -14.23 0.43
N GLN A 230 -9.29 -13.29 1.36
CA GLN A 230 -10.59 -12.82 1.83
C GLN A 230 -11.15 -11.64 1.02
N ASP A 231 -10.44 -11.14 0.00
CA ASP A 231 -10.95 -10.04 -0.82
C ASP A 231 -12.04 -10.54 -1.78
N GLU A 232 -13.28 -10.48 -1.31
CA GLU A 232 -14.45 -10.99 -2.02
C GLU A 232 -14.73 -10.27 -3.34
N ASP A 233 -14.37 -8.98 -3.45
CA ASP A 233 -14.51 -8.21 -4.68
C ASP A 233 -13.58 -8.72 -5.79
N ALA A 234 -12.31 -8.99 -5.46
CA ALA A 234 -11.37 -9.63 -6.39
C ALA A 234 -11.83 -11.05 -6.76
N LEU A 235 -12.31 -11.82 -5.78
CA LEU A 235 -12.86 -13.16 -6.00
C LEU A 235 -14.03 -13.12 -6.99
N CYS A 236 -15.00 -12.23 -6.77
CA CYS A 236 -16.18 -12.09 -7.64
C CYS A 236 -15.78 -11.75 -9.09
N ARG A 237 -14.82 -10.85 -9.28
CA ARG A 237 -14.29 -10.51 -10.61
C ARG A 237 -13.65 -11.73 -11.28
N LEU A 238 -12.84 -12.50 -10.55
CA LEU A 238 -12.17 -13.69 -11.08
C LEU A 238 -13.17 -14.78 -11.48
N ILE A 239 -14.13 -15.11 -10.62
CA ILE A 239 -15.09 -16.18 -10.91
C ILE A 239 -16.05 -15.81 -12.05
N LEU A 240 -16.40 -14.53 -12.20
CA LEU A 240 -17.12 -14.03 -13.37
C LEU A 240 -16.29 -14.22 -14.64
N LEU A 241 -15.02 -13.81 -14.61
CA LEU A 241 -14.13 -13.91 -15.77
C LEU A 241 -13.93 -15.36 -16.23
N LEU A 242 -13.72 -16.27 -15.29
CA LEU A 242 -13.61 -17.71 -15.56
C LEU A 242 -14.93 -18.28 -16.11
N ALA A 243 -16.07 -17.88 -15.54
CA ALA A 243 -17.37 -18.34 -16.00
C ALA A 243 -17.68 -17.88 -17.44
N GLU A 244 -17.32 -16.65 -17.81
CA GLU A 244 -17.47 -16.11 -19.17
C GLU A 244 -16.64 -16.88 -20.20
N GLN A 245 -15.51 -17.43 -19.79
CA GLN A 245 -14.66 -18.30 -20.62
C GLN A 245 -15.15 -19.75 -20.68
N GLY A 246 -16.27 -20.08 -20.04
CA GLY A 246 -16.75 -21.46 -19.93
C GLY A 246 -15.99 -22.32 -18.89
N ARG A 247 -15.03 -21.75 -18.15
CA ARG A 247 -14.24 -22.42 -17.10
C ARG A 247 -14.99 -22.48 -15.77
N ARG A 248 -16.23 -22.94 -15.84
CA ARG A 248 -17.18 -22.94 -14.72
C ARG A 248 -16.71 -23.78 -13.52
N GLN A 249 -16.16 -24.97 -13.75
CA GLN A 249 -15.71 -25.86 -12.68
C GLN A 249 -14.60 -25.20 -11.85
N GLU A 250 -13.67 -24.53 -12.54
CA GLU A 250 -12.59 -23.77 -11.91
C GLU A 250 -13.14 -22.57 -11.13
N ALA A 251 -14.06 -21.81 -11.71
CA ALA A 251 -14.73 -20.70 -11.03
C ALA A 251 -15.40 -21.15 -9.71
N LEU A 252 -16.11 -22.29 -9.73
CA LEU A 252 -16.74 -22.86 -8.53
C LEU A 252 -15.72 -23.39 -7.52
N HIS A 253 -14.64 -24.01 -7.99
CA HIS A 253 -13.60 -24.51 -7.11
C HIS A 253 -12.97 -23.37 -6.29
N ILE A 254 -12.60 -22.28 -6.95
CA ILE A 254 -12.01 -21.11 -6.31
C ILE A 254 -13.02 -20.42 -5.38
N ALA A 255 -14.28 -20.25 -5.82
CA ALA A 255 -15.33 -19.68 -4.97
C ALA A 255 -15.51 -20.47 -3.66
N HIS A 256 -15.62 -21.80 -3.74
CA HIS A 256 -15.78 -22.64 -2.54
C HIS A 256 -14.54 -22.60 -1.64
N TYR A 257 -13.34 -22.62 -2.23
CA TYR A 257 -12.10 -22.53 -1.47
C TYR A 257 -12.03 -21.22 -0.65
N SER A 258 -12.24 -20.07 -1.30
CA SER A 258 -12.20 -18.77 -0.61
C SER A 258 -13.32 -18.61 0.42
N ILE A 259 -14.54 -19.07 0.11
CA ILE A 259 -15.67 -19.06 1.07
C ILE A 259 -15.33 -19.87 2.34
N ASN A 260 -14.64 -21.00 2.19
CA ASN A 260 -14.23 -21.81 3.33
C ASN A 260 -13.17 -21.11 4.18
N ILE A 261 -12.18 -20.47 3.57
CA ILE A 261 -11.17 -19.67 4.29
C ILE A 261 -11.84 -18.57 5.12
N ILE A 262 -12.76 -17.81 4.53
CA ILE A 262 -13.48 -16.73 5.22
C ILE A 262 -14.20 -17.26 6.47
N ARG A 263 -14.84 -18.44 6.34
CA ARG A 263 -15.54 -19.10 7.46
C ARG A 263 -14.60 -19.63 8.53
N GLU A 264 -13.44 -20.17 8.15
CA GLU A 264 -12.41 -20.63 9.09
C GLU A 264 -11.91 -19.47 9.97
N ASP A 265 -11.82 -18.27 9.40
CA ASP A 265 -11.49 -17.04 10.11
C ASP A 265 -12.67 -16.43 10.90
N LYS A 266 -13.78 -17.18 11.05
CA LYS A 266 -15.01 -16.80 11.75
C LYS A 266 -15.69 -15.55 11.18
N ASN A 267 -15.42 -15.24 9.91
CA ASN A 267 -16.13 -14.22 9.16
C ASN A 267 -17.27 -14.88 8.36
N GLU A 268 -18.32 -14.10 8.07
CA GLU A 268 -19.40 -14.55 7.19
C GLU A 268 -19.13 -14.04 5.77
N PRO A 269 -19.06 -14.92 4.74
CA PRO A 269 -18.91 -14.49 3.36
C PRO A 269 -20.08 -13.60 2.93
N ALA A 270 -19.81 -12.57 2.14
CA ALA A 270 -20.84 -11.67 1.65
C ALA A 270 -21.93 -12.42 0.88
N ILE A 271 -23.18 -12.00 1.08
CA ILE A 271 -24.36 -12.55 0.42
C ILE A 271 -24.19 -12.54 -1.11
N TYR A 272 -23.58 -11.48 -1.65
CA TYR A 272 -23.33 -11.34 -3.08
C TYR A 272 -22.41 -12.45 -3.62
N THR A 273 -21.29 -12.73 -2.94
CA THR A 273 -20.34 -13.79 -3.30
C THR A 273 -21.01 -15.16 -3.30
N GLN A 274 -21.78 -15.45 -2.26
CA GLN A 274 -22.52 -16.72 -2.14
C GLN A 274 -23.55 -16.88 -3.28
N GLU A 275 -24.33 -15.83 -3.55
CA GLU A 275 -25.34 -15.82 -4.61
C GLU A 275 -24.71 -15.95 -6.00
N LEU A 276 -23.56 -15.30 -6.23
CA LEU A 276 -22.81 -15.41 -7.47
C LEU A 276 -22.33 -16.84 -7.71
N ALA A 277 -21.71 -17.47 -6.70
CA ALA A 277 -21.30 -18.87 -6.77
C ALA A 277 -22.49 -19.81 -7.06
N ARG A 278 -23.64 -19.57 -6.41
CA ARG A 278 -24.88 -20.32 -6.64
C ARG A 278 -25.40 -20.16 -8.09
N ARG A 279 -25.40 -18.94 -8.62
CA ARG A 279 -25.79 -18.67 -10.03
C ARG A 279 -24.86 -19.34 -11.01
N ILE A 280 -23.55 -19.32 -10.74
CA ILE A 280 -22.58 -20.10 -11.50
C ILE A 280 -23.00 -21.55 -11.41
N GLN A 281 -23.18 -22.15 -10.23
CA GLN A 281 -23.51 -23.57 -10.03
C GLN A 281 -24.77 -24.05 -10.77
N HIS A 282 -25.77 -23.19 -10.96
CA HIS A 282 -26.99 -23.52 -11.72
C HIS A 282 -26.95 -23.13 -13.20
N GLY A 283 -25.89 -22.46 -13.68
CA GLY A 283 -25.74 -22.13 -15.10
C GLY A 283 -26.58 -20.94 -15.53
N LEU A 284 -26.96 -20.12 -14.57
CA LEU A 284 -27.84 -18.98 -14.79
C LEU A 284 -27.09 -17.80 -15.44
N LEU A 285 -25.77 -17.66 -15.23
CA LEU A 285 -24.94 -16.62 -15.87
C LEU A 285 -24.72 -16.84 -17.37
N ILE A 286 -24.70 -18.09 -17.83
CA ILE A 286 -24.49 -18.43 -19.26
C ILE A 286 -25.75 -18.12 -20.09
N ARG A 287 -26.94 -18.16 -19.47
CA ARG A 287 -28.21 -17.90 -20.17
C ARG A 287 -28.45 -16.41 -20.44
N GLU A 288 -27.99 -15.52 -19.57
CA GLU A 288 -28.15 -14.06 -19.77
C GLU A 288 -27.36 -13.57 -20.99
N GLN A 289 -26.16 -14.09 -21.25
CA GLN A 289 -25.44 -13.75 -22.48
C GLN A 289 -26.05 -14.40 -23.72
N GLN A 290 -26.57 -15.63 -23.70
CA GLN A 290 -27.24 -16.19 -24.89
C GLN A 290 -28.53 -15.42 -25.27
N ALA A 291 -29.24 -14.85 -24.29
CA ALA A 291 -30.38 -13.97 -24.52
C ALA A 291 -29.95 -12.54 -24.94
N ALA A 292 -28.94 -11.96 -24.28
CA ALA A 292 -28.42 -10.64 -24.60
C ALA A 292 -27.69 -10.61 -25.96
N TYR A 293 -27.00 -11.67 -26.37
CA TYR A 293 -26.38 -11.77 -27.70
C TYR A 293 -27.44 -11.77 -28.81
N ARG A 294 -28.59 -12.41 -28.61
CA ARG A 294 -29.72 -12.34 -29.56
C ARG A 294 -30.37 -10.94 -29.61
N THR A 295 -30.39 -10.22 -28.49
CA THR A 295 -31.07 -8.92 -28.40
C THR A 295 -30.17 -7.75 -28.85
N ILE A 296 -28.86 -7.84 -28.58
CA ILE A 296 -27.86 -6.86 -29.05
C ILE A 296 -27.67 -7.00 -30.57
N GLN A 297 -27.71 -8.22 -31.13
CA GLN A 297 -27.62 -8.43 -32.58
C GLN A 297 -28.85 -7.91 -33.35
N GLN A 298 -30.06 -7.95 -32.75
CA GLN A 298 -31.26 -7.32 -33.34
C GLN A 298 -31.29 -5.80 -33.19
N ARG A 299 -30.85 -5.24 -32.04
CA ARG A 299 -30.82 -3.77 -31.84
C ARG A 299 -29.75 -3.08 -32.69
N SER A 300 -28.64 -3.76 -32.99
CA SER A 300 -27.59 -3.22 -33.87
C SER A 300 -28.01 -3.16 -35.34
N LEU A 301 -28.95 -4.00 -35.77
CA LEU A 301 -29.52 -3.96 -37.14
C LEU A 301 -30.62 -2.90 -37.30
N LEU A 302 -31.36 -2.57 -36.23
CA LEU A 302 -32.42 -1.55 -36.27
C LEU A 302 -31.90 -0.12 -36.13
N ILE A 303 -30.78 0.09 -35.41
CA ILE A 303 -30.19 1.43 -35.25
C ILE A 303 -29.45 1.89 -36.51
N ILE A 304 -28.96 0.97 -37.34
CA ILE A 304 -28.26 1.32 -38.60
C ILE A 304 -29.25 1.69 -39.74
N ILE A 305 -30.53 1.30 -39.65
CA ILE A 305 -31.54 1.61 -40.69
C ILE A 305 -32.31 2.91 -40.38
N ALA A 306 -32.26 3.44 -39.16
CA ALA A 306 -33.03 4.64 -38.76
C ALA A 306 -32.23 5.97 -38.78
N VAL A 307 -30.98 5.96 -39.26
CA VAL A 307 -30.14 7.17 -39.38
C VAL A 307 -29.53 7.29 -40.79
N ALA A 308 -30.26 6.84 -41.82
CA ALA A 308 -29.96 7.08 -43.22
C ALA A 308 -31.10 7.86 -43.88
#